data_AF-A0A397B2B2-F1
#
_entry.id   AF-A0A397B2B2-F1
#
_cell.length_a   1.000
_cell.length_b   1.000
_cell.length_c   1.000
_cell.angle_alpha   90.00
_cell.angle_beta   90.00
_cell.angle_gamma   90.00
#
_symmetry.space_group_name_H-M   'P 1'
#
loop_
_entity.id
_entity.type
_entity.pdbx_description
1 polymer ?
#
loop_
_entity_poly.entity_id
_entity_poly.type
_entity_poly.pdbx_seq_one_letter_code
_entity_poly.pdbx_strand_id
1 'polypeptide(L)'
;MYTVHVPRDLATHATLPGITLGDIGSKLAFNMVDNGFCVFDHVHVPASQLCLATARVRWQRSQDDSGGPVNLVAAPAASSKWKYMPMMKTRVFLIAKCARLSAATSLLPHVGLSFAATFAGRDLLELYETVQLHRTKQDRQPLDLGGDQTDRLAALLHATSSGLKALVAARVVDGIECCARQCPPNAEFLTQLRRDIVGASTYEGTFDVLVQQHASFLAKTRPQEGHAQMIVPLEKDWTSMATLVRWFHFRAHSMLMSFDTANVSMVRATRLSVVHSEATLLQALHAFLTQKRHQCTITDVTATSLTAVGKALAYRWMVDSLHEFRVNGWLSSADGDEIVELLTSPTSQQCQEWMAVTASWDFMPDEVPSMNRGLRGKL
;
A
#
# COMPACT_ATOMS: atom_id res chain seq x y z
N MET A 1 -6.81 -12.20 -19.43
CA MET A 1 -6.24 -11.10 -20.22
C MET A 1 -5.06 -11.60 -21.05
N TYR A 2 -5.05 -11.24 -22.33
CA TYR A 2 -3.95 -11.44 -23.29
C TYR A 2 -3.45 -10.05 -23.69
N THR A 3 -2.16 -9.90 -23.97
CA THR A 3 -1.56 -8.61 -24.35
C THR A 3 -1.14 -8.67 -25.81
N VAL A 4 -1.45 -7.61 -26.56
CA VAL A 4 -1.11 -7.45 -27.98
C VAL A 4 -0.40 -6.11 -28.14
N HIS A 5 0.70 -6.10 -28.89
CA HIS A 5 1.41 -4.86 -29.23
C HIS A 5 0.83 -4.25 -30.50
N VAL A 6 0.41 -2.97 -30.46
CA VAL A 6 -0.10 -2.25 -31.63
C VAL A 6 0.70 -0.96 -31.83
N PRO A 7 1.53 -0.84 -32.89
CA PRO A 7 2.36 0.35 -33.10
C PRO A 7 1.59 1.51 -33.74
N ARG A 8 2.15 2.72 -33.63
CA ARG A 8 1.90 3.85 -34.55
C ARG A 8 2.92 3.81 -35.69
N ASP A 9 2.70 4.58 -36.75
CA ASP A 9 3.73 4.79 -37.76
C ASP A 9 4.96 5.47 -37.13
N LEU A 10 6.13 4.85 -37.26
CA LEU A 10 7.36 5.30 -36.57
C LEU A 10 8.02 6.50 -37.24
N ALA A 11 7.71 6.78 -38.51
CA ALA A 11 8.30 7.91 -39.24
C ALA A 11 7.47 9.18 -39.07
N THR A 12 6.14 9.04 -39.04
CA THR A 12 5.19 10.15 -39.08
C THR A 12 4.43 10.36 -37.78
N HIS A 13 4.51 9.41 -36.85
CA HIS A 13 3.70 9.36 -35.63
C HIS A 13 2.17 9.30 -35.87
N ALA A 14 1.76 9.11 -37.12
CA ALA A 14 0.36 8.97 -37.49
C ALA A 14 -0.25 7.68 -36.93
N THR A 15 -1.56 7.72 -36.69
CA THR A 15 -2.33 6.54 -36.33
C THR A 15 -2.41 5.59 -37.52
N LEU A 16 -2.28 4.28 -37.26
CA LEU A 16 -2.49 3.27 -38.31
C LEU A 16 -3.98 3.17 -38.68
N PRO A 17 -4.31 2.67 -39.89
CA PRO A 17 -5.70 2.45 -40.30
C PRO A 17 -6.49 1.62 -39.28
N GLY A 18 -7.73 2.04 -39.01
CA GLY A 18 -8.61 1.41 -38.03
C GLY A 18 -8.30 1.76 -36.57
N ILE A 19 -7.26 2.54 -36.28
CA ILE A 19 -6.96 3.02 -34.92
C ILE A 19 -7.37 4.48 -34.77
N THR A 20 -8.26 4.76 -33.82
CA THR A 20 -8.58 6.14 -33.41
C THR A 20 -7.99 6.40 -32.02
N LEU A 21 -7.17 7.44 -31.91
CA LEU A 21 -6.55 7.89 -30.65
C LEU A 21 -6.93 9.35 -30.39
N GLY A 22 -7.04 9.72 -29.11
CA GLY A 22 -7.24 11.12 -28.73
C GLY A 22 -6.94 11.35 -27.25
N ASP A 23 -6.79 12.61 -26.86
CA ASP A 23 -6.59 13.04 -25.47
C ASP A 23 -7.94 13.00 -24.72
N ILE A 24 -7.94 12.57 -23.45
CA ILE A 24 -9.15 12.59 -22.60
C ILE A 24 -9.48 13.99 -22.05
N GLY A 25 -8.59 14.96 -22.28
CA GLY A 25 -8.74 16.35 -21.91
C GLY A 25 -8.16 16.70 -20.53
N SER A 26 -8.67 17.79 -19.98
CA SER A 26 -8.21 18.33 -18.71
C SER A 26 -8.48 17.38 -17.56
N LYS A 27 -7.46 17.21 -16.71
CA LYS A 27 -7.47 16.35 -15.54
C LYS A 27 -7.30 17.19 -14.28
N LEU A 28 -7.69 16.63 -13.14
CA LEU A 28 -7.46 17.25 -11.83
C LEU A 28 -5.96 17.53 -11.56
N ALA A 29 -5.10 16.64 -12.05
CA ALA A 29 -3.65 16.70 -12.02
C ALA A 29 -3.07 15.94 -13.22
N PHE A 30 -1.74 15.93 -13.36
CA PHE A 30 -1.05 15.27 -14.48
C PHE A 30 -1.47 15.80 -15.86
N ASN A 31 -1.78 17.09 -15.98
CA ASN A 31 -2.11 17.70 -17.29
C ASN A 31 -0.95 17.65 -18.29
N MET A 32 0.29 17.49 -17.81
CA MET A 32 1.48 17.25 -18.64
C MET A 32 1.63 15.78 -19.09
N VAL A 33 0.72 14.89 -18.67
CA VAL A 33 0.66 13.50 -19.13
C VAL A 33 -0.48 13.38 -20.14
N ASP A 34 -0.15 12.84 -21.30
CA ASP A 34 -1.01 12.64 -22.48
C ASP A 34 -1.91 11.41 -22.34
N ASN A 35 -2.61 11.30 -21.20
CA ASN A 35 -3.61 10.26 -21.03
C ASN A 35 -4.67 10.36 -22.12
N GLY A 36 -4.83 9.30 -22.90
CA GLY A 36 -5.71 9.26 -24.04
C GLY A 36 -6.70 8.09 -24.03
N PHE A 37 -7.58 8.10 -25.02
CA PHE A 37 -8.41 6.96 -25.38
C PHE A 37 -7.88 6.28 -26.64
N CYS A 38 -8.27 5.01 -26.82
CA CYS A 38 -7.96 4.24 -28.01
C CYS A 38 -9.17 3.40 -28.43
N VAL A 39 -9.54 3.49 -29.71
CA VAL A 39 -10.60 2.69 -30.33
C VAL A 39 -10.00 1.93 -31.50
N PHE A 40 -10.30 0.64 -31.56
CA PHE A 40 -9.90 -0.25 -32.65
C PHE A 40 -11.12 -0.62 -33.49
N ASP A 41 -11.07 -0.34 -34.77
CA ASP A 41 -12.04 -0.76 -35.78
C ASP A 41 -11.39 -1.81 -36.69
N HIS A 42 -11.71 -3.08 -36.44
CA HIS A 42 -11.24 -4.25 -37.20
C HIS A 42 -9.73 -4.26 -37.53
N VAL A 43 -8.90 -3.81 -36.58
CA VAL A 43 -7.44 -3.72 -36.77
C VAL A 43 -6.82 -5.11 -36.81
N HIS A 44 -6.14 -5.41 -37.92
CA HIS A 44 -5.42 -6.67 -38.11
C HIS A 44 -3.98 -6.58 -37.60
N VAL A 45 -3.61 -7.51 -36.73
CA VAL A 45 -2.26 -7.65 -36.19
C VAL A 45 -1.70 -9.04 -36.50
N PRO A 46 -0.40 -9.16 -36.82
CA PRO A 46 0.24 -10.46 -36.93
C PRO A 46 0.12 -11.25 -35.63
N ALA A 47 -0.12 -12.56 -35.72
CA ALA A 47 -0.23 -13.43 -34.55
C ALA A 47 1.04 -13.42 -33.66
N SER A 48 2.20 -13.09 -34.23
CA SER A 48 3.47 -12.91 -33.50
C SER A 48 3.47 -11.74 -32.52
N GLN A 49 2.56 -10.77 -32.66
CA GLN A 49 2.41 -9.63 -31.73
C GLN A 49 1.62 -9.99 -30.46
N LEU A 50 1.06 -11.21 -30.40
CA LEU A 50 0.40 -11.71 -29.21
C LEU A 50 1.44 -12.16 -28.18
N CYS A 51 1.44 -11.55 -27.00
CA CYS A 51 2.37 -11.90 -25.93
C CYS A 51 1.96 -13.22 -25.25
N LEU A 52 2.66 -14.30 -25.61
CA LEU A 52 2.38 -15.67 -25.15
C LEU A 52 3.19 -16.11 -23.92
N ALA A 53 3.79 -15.18 -23.17
CA ALA A 53 4.60 -15.52 -21.99
C ALA A 53 3.80 -16.28 -20.90
N THR A 54 2.51 -15.97 -20.76
CA THR A 54 1.63 -16.50 -19.70
C THR A 54 0.37 -17.18 -20.26
N ALA A 55 0.37 -17.47 -21.55
CA ALA A 55 -0.71 -18.19 -22.21
C ALA A 55 -0.22 -18.97 -23.43
N ARG A 56 -0.98 -19.97 -23.85
CA ARG A 56 -0.74 -20.68 -25.11
C ARG A 56 -1.97 -20.53 -25.98
N VAL A 57 -1.75 -20.13 -27.23
CA VAL A 57 -2.80 -20.05 -28.25
C VAL A 57 -2.51 -21.09 -29.31
N ARG A 58 -3.51 -21.91 -29.61
CA ARG A 58 -3.53 -22.75 -30.80
C ARG A 58 -4.59 -22.25 -31.76
N TRP A 59 -4.21 -22.28 -33.02
CA TRP A 59 -5.01 -21.89 -34.16
C TRP A 59 -5.49 -23.19 -34.82
N GLN A 60 -6.77 -23.55 -34.64
CA GLN A 60 -7.34 -24.74 -35.28
C GLN A 60 -8.09 -24.32 -36.54
N ARG A 61 -7.66 -24.82 -37.70
CA ARG A 61 -8.43 -24.67 -38.95
C ARG A 61 -9.75 -25.42 -38.79
N SER A 62 -10.85 -24.79 -39.22
CA SER A 62 -12.14 -25.48 -39.35
C SER A 62 -11.96 -26.69 -40.28
N GLN A 63 -12.55 -27.83 -39.94
CA GLN A 63 -12.44 -29.06 -40.75
C GLN A 63 -13.17 -28.94 -42.09
N ASP A 64 -14.07 -27.97 -42.22
CA ASP A 64 -14.71 -27.62 -43.48
C ASP A 64 -13.80 -26.65 -44.25
N ASP A 65 -13.29 -27.10 -45.40
CA ASP A 65 -12.32 -26.45 -46.31
C ASP A 65 -12.79 -25.10 -46.92
N SER A 66 -13.77 -24.44 -46.29
CA SER A 66 -14.44 -23.21 -46.73
C SER A 66 -13.69 -21.91 -46.39
N GLY A 67 -12.42 -21.99 -45.95
CA GLY A 67 -11.64 -20.80 -45.60
C GLY A 67 -12.21 -20.01 -44.40
N GLY A 68 -13.05 -20.65 -43.57
CA GLY A 68 -13.67 -20.04 -42.41
C GLY A 68 -12.67 -19.66 -41.30
N PRO A 69 -13.09 -18.80 -40.34
CA PRO A 69 -12.23 -18.30 -39.29
C PRO A 69 -11.63 -19.44 -38.45
N VAL A 70 -10.34 -19.31 -38.15
CA VAL A 70 -9.58 -20.24 -37.30
C VAL A 70 -10.05 -20.08 -35.86
N ASN A 71 -10.46 -21.19 -35.23
CA ASN A 71 -10.89 -21.16 -33.83
C ASN A 71 -9.69 -20.99 -32.90
N LEU A 72 -9.80 -20.01 -31.99
CA LEU A 72 -8.82 -19.72 -30.95
C LEU A 72 -9.00 -20.68 -29.78
N VAL A 73 -8.12 -21.67 -29.64
CA VAL A 73 -8.06 -22.49 -28.42
C VAL A 73 -6.95 -21.95 -27.54
N ALA A 74 -7.35 -21.22 -26.50
CA ALA A 74 -6.41 -20.63 -25.57
C ALA A 74 -6.41 -21.39 -24.24
N ALA A 75 -5.26 -21.97 -23.88
CA ALA A 75 -5.07 -22.60 -22.59
C ALA A 75 -4.39 -21.59 -21.65
N PRO A 76 -4.91 -21.37 -20.43
CA PRO A 76 -4.15 -20.65 -19.42
C PRO A 76 -2.84 -21.41 -19.19
N ALA A 77 -1.70 -20.71 -19.27
CA ALA A 77 -0.47 -21.31 -18.77
C ALA A 77 -0.62 -21.49 -17.25
N ALA A 78 0.04 -22.49 -16.67
CA ALA A 78 0.13 -22.69 -15.22
C ALA A 78 0.57 -21.41 -14.46
N SER A 79 1.16 -20.44 -15.17
CA SER A 79 1.77 -19.21 -14.69
C SER A 79 0.86 -17.96 -14.72
N SER A 80 -0.47 -18.12 -14.88
CA SER A 80 -1.43 -16.99 -14.98
C SER A 80 -1.42 -16.00 -13.80
N LYS A 81 -0.93 -16.43 -12.62
CA LYS A 81 -0.78 -15.62 -11.40
C LYS A 81 0.27 -14.51 -11.55
N TRP A 82 1.23 -14.64 -12.47
CA TRP A 82 2.34 -13.69 -12.65
C TRP A 82 2.01 -12.45 -13.50
N LYS A 83 0.82 -12.39 -14.09
CA LYS A 83 0.39 -11.28 -14.96
C LYS A 83 0.35 -9.93 -14.23
N TYR A 84 0.18 -9.97 -12.92
CA TYR A 84 -0.05 -8.78 -12.10
C TYR A 84 1.20 -8.24 -11.41
N MET A 85 2.36 -8.85 -11.66
CA MET A 85 3.60 -8.50 -10.98
C MET A 85 4.09 -7.06 -11.25
N PRO A 86 3.96 -6.51 -12.47
CA PRO A 86 4.24 -5.09 -12.71
C PRO A 86 3.35 -4.17 -11.87
N MET A 87 2.04 -4.46 -11.81
CA MET A 87 1.10 -3.73 -10.95
C MET A 87 1.54 -3.79 -9.48
N MET A 88 1.99 -4.95 -9.00
CA MET A 88 2.45 -5.11 -7.62
C MET A 88 3.68 -4.25 -7.35
N LYS A 89 4.65 -4.21 -8.26
CA LYS A 89 5.81 -3.31 -8.18
C LYS A 89 5.37 -1.84 -8.11
N THR A 90 4.41 -1.43 -8.95
CA THR A 90 3.86 -0.07 -8.91
C THR A 90 3.21 0.22 -7.56
N ARG A 91 2.44 -0.72 -6.98
CA ARG A 91 1.86 -0.55 -5.63
C ARG A 91 2.90 -0.33 -4.54
N VAL A 92 3.98 -1.12 -4.56
CA VAL A 92 5.10 -0.94 -3.60
C VAL A 92 5.72 0.46 -3.75
N PHE A 93 5.97 0.89 -4.98
CA PHE A 93 6.46 2.25 -5.26
C PHE A 93 5.49 3.34 -4.76
N LEU A 94 4.18 3.13 -4.95
CA LEU A 94 3.18 4.10 -4.50
C LEU A 94 3.13 4.25 -2.98
N ILE A 95 3.33 3.17 -2.23
CA ILE A 95 3.45 3.23 -0.77
C ILE A 95 4.63 4.14 -0.39
N ALA A 96 5.80 3.95 -1.01
CA ALA A 96 6.97 4.79 -0.77
C ALA A 96 6.77 6.25 -1.21
N LYS A 97 6.12 6.48 -2.36
CA LYS A 97 5.78 7.83 -2.83
C LYS A 97 4.84 8.54 -1.85
N CYS A 98 3.77 7.87 -1.43
CA CYS A 98 2.83 8.41 -0.45
C CYS A 98 3.51 8.66 0.90
N ALA A 99 4.41 7.78 1.33
CA ALA A 99 5.20 7.95 2.54
C ALA A 99 6.00 9.26 2.51
N ARG A 100 6.72 9.55 1.42
CA ARG A 100 7.44 10.82 1.27
C ARG A 100 6.50 12.02 1.35
N LEU A 101 5.37 12.00 0.63
CA LEU A 101 4.45 13.14 0.61
C LEU A 101 3.75 13.38 1.95
N SER A 102 3.50 12.32 2.72
CA SER A 102 2.96 12.40 4.07
C SER A 102 3.90 13.17 5.01
N ALA A 103 5.22 13.10 4.80
CA ALA A 103 6.18 13.80 5.64
C ALA A 103 6.15 15.32 5.42
N ALA A 104 5.73 15.78 4.24
CA ALA A 104 5.59 17.20 3.92
C ALA A 104 4.42 17.88 4.65
N THR A 105 3.55 17.12 5.32
CA THR A 105 2.35 17.63 5.99
C THR A 105 2.63 18.22 7.39
N SER A 106 3.82 17.98 7.96
CA SER A 106 4.29 18.43 9.28
C SER A 106 3.41 18.06 10.50
N LEU A 107 2.29 17.37 10.31
CA LEU A 107 1.48 16.82 11.40
C LEU A 107 2.10 15.51 11.87
N LEU A 108 2.37 15.43 13.17
CA LEU A 108 3.10 14.32 13.77
C LEU A 108 2.58 12.92 13.43
N PRO A 109 1.25 12.61 13.50
CA PRO A 109 0.77 11.29 13.11
C PRO A 109 1.07 10.97 11.63
N HIS A 110 1.06 11.97 10.75
CA HIS A 110 1.38 11.80 9.33
C HIS A 110 2.87 11.62 9.10
N VAL A 111 3.73 12.25 9.88
CA VAL A 111 5.18 11.95 9.89
C VAL A 111 5.42 10.51 10.35
N GLY A 112 4.69 10.04 11.38
CA GLY A 112 4.71 8.65 11.82
C GLY A 112 4.29 7.68 10.72
N LEU A 113 3.18 7.98 10.03
CA LEU A 113 2.72 7.20 8.88
C LEU A 113 3.78 7.16 7.77
N SER A 114 4.48 8.26 7.54
CA SER A 114 5.56 8.36 6.54
C SER A 114 6.66 7.34 6.82
N PHE A 115 7.20 7.33 8.04
CA PHE A 115 8.25 6.35 8.39
C PHE A 115 7.72 4.91 8.37
N ALA A 116 6.54 4.67 8.93
CA ALA A 116 5.95 3.34 8.95
C ALA A 116 5.71 2.79 7.52
N ALA A 117 5.19 3.62 6.62
CA ALA A 117 4.99 3.27 5.22
C ALA A 117 6.30 3.09 4.45
N THR A 118 7.34 3.89 4.73
CA THR A 118 8.68 3.71 4.14
C THR A 118 9.27 2.35 4.53
N PHE A 119 9.24 2.00 5.81
CA PHE A 119 9.80 0.74 6.28
C PHE A 119 8.98 -0.45 5.79
N ALA A 120 7.65 -0.38 5.82
CA ALA A 120 6.81 -1.43 5.25
C ALA A 120 6.98 -1.57 3.72
N GLY A 121 7.19 -0.45 3.01
CA GLY A 121 7.47 -0.44 1.58
C GLY A 121 8.80 -1.10 1.25
N ARG A 122 9.82 -0.91 2.08
CA ARG A 122 11.10 -1.62 2.00
C ARG A 122 10.89 -3.13 2.17
N ASP A 123 10.19 -3.56 3.22
CA ASP A 123 9.93 -4.98 3.47
C ASP A 123 9.18 -5.64 2.29
N LEU A 124 8.21 -4.93 1.71
CA LEU A 124 7.50 -5.37 0.50
C LEU A 124 8.41 -5.45 -0.73
N LEU A 125 9.37 -4.54 -0.87
CA LEU A 125 10.34 -4.57 -1.97
C LEU A 125 11.27 -5.79 -1.85
N GLU A 126 11.79 -6.06 -0.65
CA GLU A 126 12.62 -7.25 -0.38
C GLU A 126 11.83 -8.55 -0.67
N LEU A 127 10.55 -8.60 -0.27
CA LEU A 127 9.66 -9.72 -0.61
C LEU A 127 9.43 -9.82 -2.13
N TYR A 128 9.21 -8.70 -2.81
CA TYR A 128 9.06 -8.66 -4.27
C TYR A 128 10.29 -9.21 -4.98
N GLU A 129 11.49 -8.79 -4.58
CA GLU A 129 12.75 -9.26 -5.16
C GLU A 129 12.95 -10.76 -4.91
N THR A 130 12.59 -11.24 -3.71
CA THR A 130 12.63 -12.67 -3.37
C THR A 130 11.71 -13.48 -4.29
N VAL A 131 10.45 -13.05 -4.50
CA VAL A 131 9.51 -13.74 -5.39
C VAL A 131 10.02 -13.72 -6.84
N GLN A 132 10.58 -12.61 -7.31
CA GLN A 132 11.15 -12.50 -8.65
C GLN A 132 12.36 -13.41 -8.86
N LEU A 133 13.22 -13.53 -7.84
CA LEU A 133 14.37 -14.44 -7.86
C LEU A 133 13.91 -15.90 -7.93
N HIS A 134 12.94 -16.28 -7.10
CA HIS A 134 12.38 -17.64 -7.10
C HIS A 134 11.75 -17.99 -8.44
N ARG A 135 10.96 -17.08 -9.01
CA ARG A 135 10.39 -17.23 -10.36
C ARG A 135 11.46 -17.43 -11.42
N THR A 136 12.52 -16.62 -11.40
CA THR A 136 13.61 -16.72 -12.39
C THR A 136 14.33 -18.07 -12.31
N LYS A 137 14.48 -18.62 -11.09
CA LYS A 137 15.03 -19.97 -10.90
C LYS A 137 14.09 -21.05 -11.44
N GLN A 138 12.79 -20.94 -11.16
CA GLN A 138 11.77 -21.89 -11.62
C GLN A 138 11.65 -21.92 -13.15
N ASP A 139 11.74 -20.77 -13.83
CA ASP A 139 11.74 -20.70 -15.29
C ASP A 139 12.97 -21.41 -15.91
N ARG A 140 14.10 -21.45 -15.19
CA ARG A 140 15.33 -22.16 -15.62
C ARG A 140 15.34 -23.64 -15.28
N GLN A 141 14.65 -24.07 -14.22
CA GLN A 141 14.59 -25.47 -13.76
C GLN A 141 13.14 -25.86 -13.39
N PRO A 142 12.32 -26.31 -14.36
CA PRO A 142 10.88 -26.52 -14.18
C PRO A 142 10.46 -27.71 -13.28
N LEU A 143 11.41 -28.57 -12.90
CA LEU A 143 11.16 -29.82 -12.17
C LEU A 143 11.21 -29.68 -10.63
N ASP A 144 11.44 -28.47 -10.11
CA ASP A 144 11.59 -28.25 -8.68
C ASP A 144 10.23 -28.11 -7.95
N LEU A 145 10.10 -28.79 -6.80
CA LEU A 145 8.90 -28.85 -5.96
C LEU A 145 8.56 -27.49 -5.28
N GLY A 146 9.40 -26.46 -5.47
CA GLY A 146 9.27 -25.12 -4.87
C GLY A 146 8.23 -24.17 -5.48
N GLY A 147 7.49 -24.59 -6.51
CA GLY A 147 6.46 -23.76 -7.16
C GLY A 147 5.35 -23.30 -6.21
N ASP A 148 4.94 -24.15 -5.27
CA ASP A 148 3.88 -23.85 -4.32
C ASP A 148 4.29 -22.79 -3.27
N GLN A 149 5.56 -22.81 -2.82
CA GLN A 149 6.08 -21.78 -1.91
C GLN A 149 6.14 -20.41 -2.59
N THR A 150 6.59 -20.37 -3.83
CA THR A 150 6.72 -19.13 -4.62
C THR A 150 5.34 -18.51 -4.88
N ASP A 151 4.34 -19.34 -5.18
CA ASP A 151 2.94 -18.92 -5.31
C ASP A 151 2.38 -18.36 -3.99
N ARG A 152 2.69 -18.99 -2.85
CA ARG A 152 2.26 -18.50 -1.52
C ARG A 152 2.88 -17.14 -1.19
N LEU A 153 4.17 -16.95 -1.46
CA LEU A 153 4.85 -15.66 -1.27
C LEU A 153 4.30 -14.58 -2.20
N ALA A 154 3.99 -14.92 -3.45
CA ALA A 154 3.37 -13.99 -4.40
C ALA A 154 1.95 -13.58 -3.96
N ALA A 155 1.16 -14.52 -3.46
CA ALA A 155 -0.17 -14.26 -2.93
C ALA A 155 -0.13 -13.35 -1.68
N LEU A 156 0.81 -13.62 -0.77
CA LEU A 156 1.07 -12.76 0.39
C LEU A 156 1.47 -11.35 -0.04
N LEU A 157 2.45 -11.23 -0.94
CA LEU A 157 2.90 -9.94 -1.48
C LEU A 157 1.74 -9.16 -2.11
N HIS A 158 0.89 -9.83 -2.89
CA HIS A 158 -0.27 -9.20 -3.51
C HIS A 158 -1.28 -8.71 -2.47
N ALA A 159 -1.60 -9.53 -1.49
CA ALA A 159 -2.57 -9.19 -0.45
C ALA A 159 -2.07 -8.05 0.44
N THR A 160 -0.84 -8.15 0.96
CA THR A 160 -0.25 -7.13 1.84
C THR A 160 -0.05 -5.81 1.11
N SER A 161 0.45 -5.82 -0.14
CA SER A 161 0.57 -4.60 -0.94
C SER A 161 -0.80 -3.97 -1.27
N SER A 162 -1.86 -4.77 -1.44
CA SER A 162 -3.22 -4.26 -1.67
C SER A 162 -3.73 -3.49 -0.44
N GLY A 163 -3.66 -4.10 0.75
CA GLY A 163 -4.08 -3.46 1.99
C GLY A 163 -3.28 -2.20 2.31
N LEU A 164 -1.94 -2.29 2.25
CA LEU A 164 -1.06 -1.16 2.54
C LEU A 164 -1.24 -0.02 1.54
N LYS A 165 -1.31 -0.30 0.23
CA LYS A 165 -1.54 0.74 -0.78
C LYS A 165 -2.86 1.45 -0.54
N ALA A 166 -3.95 0.70 -0.31
CA ALA A 166 -5.26 1.27 -0.05
C ALA A 166 -5.24 2.19 1.17
N LEU A 167 -4.75 1.70 2.32
CA LEU A 167 -4.70 2.47 3.56
C LEU A 167 -3.80 3.70 3.42
N VAL A 168 -2.55 3.52 2.99
CA VAL A 168 -1.57 4.61 2.94
C VAL A 168 -2.01 5.69 1.96
N ALA A 169 -2.46 5.34 0.75
CA ALA A 169 -2.91 6.33 -0.23
C ALA A 169 -4.07 7.17 0.31
N ALA A 170 -5.08 6.54 0.91
CA ALA A 170 -6.23 7.25 1.49
C ALA A 170 -5.80 8.18 2.62
N ARG A 171 -4.99 7.69 3.58
CA ARG A 171 -4.57 8.49 4.74
C ARG A 171 -3.67 9.66 4.36
N VAL A 172 -2.83 9.53 3.33
CA VAL A 172 -1.99 10.62 2.87
C VAL A 172 -2.81 11.72 2.19
N VAL A 173 -3.79 11.34 1.36
CA VAL A 173 -4.72 12.31 0.74
C VAL A 173 -5.49 13.08 1.80
N ASP A 174 -6.07 12.37 2.78
CA ASP A 174 -6.83 12.98 3.88
C ASP A 174 -5.93 13.86 4.76
N GLY A 175 -4.69 13.42 5.01
CA GLY A 175 -3.70 14.14 5.80
C GLY A 175 -3.29 15.48 5.17
N ILE A 176 -3.00 15.49 3.87
CA ILE A 176 -2.64 16.72 3.15
C ILE A 176 -3.82 17.71 3.19
N GLU A 177 -5.05 17.24 2.98
CA GLU A 177 -6.25 18.08 3.07
C GLU A 177 -6.43 18.66 4.48
N CYS A 178 -6.22 17.83 5.51
CA CYS A 178 -6.29 18.25 6.90
C CYS A 178 -5.27 19.36 7.22
N CYS A 179 -4.05 19.23 6.71
CA CYS A 179 -3.00 20.24 6.84
C CYS A 179 -3.30 21.52 6.07
N ALA A 180 -3.84 21.40 4.85
CA ALA A 180 -4.20 22.57 4.04
C ALA A 180 -5.21 23.46 4.77
N ARG A 181 -6.15 22.86 5.51
CA ARG A 181 -7.13 23.59 6.33
C ARG A 181 -6.53 24.24 7.57
N GLN A 182 -5.51 23.61 8.17
CA GLN A 182 -4.89 24.07 9.42
C GLN A 182 -3.72 25.04 9.20
N CYS A 183 -3.13 25.05 8.00
CA CYS A 183 -1.96 25.86 7.64
C CYS A 183 -2.26 26.79 6.45
N PRO A 184 -3.04 27.88 6.62
CA PRO A 184 -3.43 28.79 5.55
C PRO A 184 -2.28 29.33 4.67
N PRO A 185 -1.09 29.65 5.21
CA PRO A 185 0.03 30.14 4.40
C PRO A 185 0.54 29.13 3.35
N ASN A 186 0.34 27.83 3.60
CA ASN A 186 0.81 26.74 2.73
C ASN A 186 -0.35 26.05 1.99
N ALA A 187 -1.58 26.57 2.12
CA ALA A 187 -2.78 25.91 1.62
C ALA A 187 -2.74 25.71 0.09
N GLU A 188 -2.15 26.63 -0.66
CA GLU A 188 -2.03 26.51 -2.12
C GLU A 188 -1.10 25.35 -2.52
N PHE A 189 0.11 25.29 -1.95
CA PHE A 189 1.05 24.19 -2.16
C PHE A 189 0.44 22.85 -1.76
N LEU A 190 -0.16 22.76 -0.57
CA LEU A 190 -0.78 21.52 -0.08
C LEU A 190 -1.99 21.12 -0.95
N THR A 191 -2.75 22.08 -1.47
CA THR A 191 -3.85 21.81 -2.41
C THR A 191 -3.31 21.25 -3.72
N GLN A 192 -2.23 21.81 -4.26
CA GLN A 192 -1.59 21.29 -5.47
C GLN A 192 -1.05 19.87 -5.23
N LEU A 193 -0.34 19.68 -4.11
CA LEU A 193 0.18 18.37 -3.72
C LEU A 193 -0.94 17.32 -3.60
N ARG A 194 -2.09 17.70 -3.01
CA ARG A 194 -3.26 16.83 -2.92
C ARG A 194 -3.78 16.44 -4.30
N ARG A 195 -3.89 17.39 -5.23
CA ARG A 195 -4.32 17.11 -6.61
C ARG A 195 -3.39 16.10 -7.27
N ASP A 196 -2.09 16.22 -7.06
CA ASP A 196 -1.10 15.34 -7.67
C ASP A 196 -1.08 13.93 -7.09
N ILE A 197 -1.49 13.73 -5.83
CA ILE A 197 -1.47 12.42 -5.18
C ILE A 197 -2.82 11.71 -5.09
N VAL A 198 -3.96 12.42 -5.23
CA VAL A 198 -5.29 11.80 -5.09
C VAL A 198 -5.55 10.65 -6.07
N GLY A 199 -4.90 10.68 -7.25
CA GLY A 199 -4.93 9.58 -8.20
C GLY A 199 -4.39 8.26 -7.63
N ALA A 200 -3.50 8.31 -6.62
CA ALA A 200 -3.00 7.11 -5.95
C ALA A 200 -4.09 6.30 -5.25
N SER A 201 -5.25 6.89 -4.96
CA SER A 201 -6.41 6.17 -4.42
C SER A 201 -7.21 5.42 -5.49
N THR A 202 -6.95 5.64 -6.78
CA THR A 202 -7.72 5.08 -7.90
C THR A 202 -6.91 4.21 -8.84
N TYR A 203 -5.77 4.68 -9.37
CA TYR A 203 -4.96 3.86 -10.26
C TYR A 203 -4.31 2.70 -9.50
N GLU A 204 -3.98 1.61 -10.20
CA GLU A 204 -3.47 0.37 -9.62
C GLU A 204 -4.37 -0.29 -8.56
N GLY A 205 -5.67 0.05 -8.58
CA GLY A 205 -6.74 -0.52 -7.76
C GLY A 205 -7.34 0.50 -6.80
N THR A 206 -8.67 0.60 -6.82
CA THR A 206 -9.43 1.51 -5.95
C THR A 206 -9.47 0.98 -4.51
N PHE A 207 -9.61 1.88 -3.54
CA PHE A 207 -9.63 1.54 -2.12
C PHE A 207 -10.65 0.43 -1.81
N ASP A 208 -11.87 0.58 -2.27
CA ASP A 208 -13.00 -0.32 -2.06
C ASP A 208 -12.76 -1.72 -2.62
N VAL A 209 -11.98 -1.88 -3.69
CA VAL A 209 -11.64 -3.21 -4.25
C VAL A 209 -10.46 -3.84 -3.50
N LEU A 210 -9.40 -3.05 -3.25
CA LEU A 210 -8.16 -3.56 -2.65
C LEU A 210 -8.36 -4.06 -1.23
N VAL A 211 -9.18 -3.37 -0.44
CA VAL A 211 -9.47 -3.81 0.93
C VAL A 211 -10.23 -5.14 0.95
N GLN A 212 -11.09 -5.40 -0.04
CA GLN A 212 -11.81 -6.68 -0.16
C GLN A 212 -10.88 -7.81 -0.60
N GLN A 213 -9.96 -7.54 -1.53
CA GLN A 213 -8.93 -8.51 -1.94
C GLN A 213 -8.05 -8.92 -0.76
N HIS A 214 -7.59 -7.95 0.02
CA HIS A 214 -6.79 -8.20 1.22
C HIS A 214 -7.57 -8.99 2.28
N ALA A 215 -8.80 -8.59 2.60
CA ALA A 215 -9.65 -9.30 3.55
C ALA A 215 -9.96 -10.74 3.12
N SER A 216 -10.23 -10.96 1.83
CA SER A 216 -10.48 -12.30 1.27
C SER A 216 -9.25 -13.20 1.44
N PHE A 217 -8.05 -12.67 1.19
CA PHE A 217 -6.81 -13.40 1.42
C PHE A 217 -6.66 -13.77 2.89
N LEU A 218 -6.78 -12.80 3.80
CA LEU A 218 -6.66 -13.01 5.26
C LEU A 218 -7.63 -14.10 5.75
N ALA A 219 -8.88 -14.06 5.31
CA ALA A 219 -9.88 -15.05 5.67
C ALA A 219 -9.54 -16.46 5.14
N LYS A 220 -9.02 -16.57 3.91
CA LYS A 220 -8.61 -17.84 3.29
C LYS A 220 -7.35 -18.44 3.92
N THR A 221 -6.43 -17.60 4.36
CA THR A 221 -5.18 -18.02 5.01
C THR A 221 -5.27 -17.98 6.53
N ARG A 222 -6.49 -17.88 7.07
CA ARG A 222 -6.72 -17.92 8.52
C ARG A 222 -6.16 -19.24 9.07
N PRO A 223 -5.38 -19.21 10.17
CA PRO A 223 -4.97 -20.43 10.86
C PRO A 223 -6.21 -21.28 11.21
N GLN A 224 -6.20 -22.57 10.88
CA GLN A 224 -7.26 -23.48 11.30
C GLN A 224 -7.13 -23.73 12.81
N GLU A 225 -8.18 -23.41 13.56
CA GLU A 225 -8.18 -23.39 15.02
C GLU A 225 -8.13 -24.80 15.63
N GLY A 226 -6.92 -25.30 15.83
CA GLY A 226 -6.62 -26.23 16.91
C GLY A 226 -6.22 -25.47 18.17
N HIS A 227 -7.16 -24.84 18.88
CA HIS A 227 -7.04 -24.50 20.31
C HIS A 227 -5.86 -23.60 20.74
N ALA A 228 -5.50 -22.55 20.00
CA ALA A 228 -4.75 -21.45 20.60
C ALA A 228 -5.75 -20.43 21.14
N GLN A 229 -6.05 -20.48 22.44
CA GLN A 229 -6.77 -19.39 23.10
C GLN A 229 -6.03 -18.09 22.81
N MET A 230 -6.75 -17.09 22.30
CA MET A 230 -6.20 -15.78 22.03
C MET A 230 -5.72 -15.18 23.37
N ILE A 231 -4.41 -15.19 23.61
CA ILE A 231 -3.83 -14.70 24.87
C ILE A 231 -3.94 -13.18 24.86
N VAL A 232 -4.79 -12.65 25.74
CA VAL A 232 -4.90 -11.21 25.95
C VAL A 232 -3.55 -10.69 26.47
N PRO A 233 -2.94 -9.67 25.86
CA PRO A 233 -1.73 -9.07 26.38
C PRO A 233 -1.96 -8.59 27.82
N LEU A 234 -1.13 -9.07 28.75
CA LEU A 234 -1.21 -8.67 30.16
C LEU A 234 -0.57 -7.29 30.41
N GLU A 235 0.41 -6.93 29.59
CA GLU A 235 1.17 -5.69 29.73
C GLU A 235 0.44 -4.52 29.06
N LYS A 236 0.27 -3.43 29.81
CA LYS A 236 -0.38 -2.18 29.37
C LYS A 236 0.53 -0.97 29.53
N ASP A 237 1.84 -1.15 29.40
CA ASP A 237 2.74 -0.01 29.27
C ASP A 237 2.52 0.69 27.91
N TRP A 238 1.62 1.67 27.89
CA TRP A 238 1.30 2.43 26.69
C TRP A 238 2.47 3.29 26.22
N THR A 239 3.52 3.47 27.02
CA THR A 239 4.73 4.18 26.62
C THR A 239 5.69 3.30 25.81
N SER A 240 5.49 1.97 25.81
CA SER A 240 6.28 0.99 25.07
C SER A 240 5.74 0.74 23.66
N MET A 241 6.59 0.95 22.66
CA MET A 241 6.26 0.63 21.26
C MET A 241 5.96 -0.86 21.05
N ALA A 242 6.66 -1.74 21.77
CA ALA A 242 6.42 -3.18 21.68
C ALA A 242 5.04 -3.55 22.23
N THR A 243 4.58 -2.89 23.29
CA THR A 243 3.23 -3.05 23.84
C THR A 243 2.18 -2.58 22.85
N LEU A 244 2.35 -1.39 22.25
CA LEU A 244 1.45 -0.88 21.22
C LEU A 244 1.34 -1.85 20.03
N VAL A 245 2.47 -2.30 19.48
CA VAL A 245 2.49 -3.27 18.37
C VAL A 245 1.75 -4.56 18.73
N ARG A 246 1.97 -5.12 19.93
CA ARG A 246 1.25 -6.31 20.41
C ARG A 246 -0.26 -6.10 20.45
N TRP A 247 -0.73 -4.95 20.95
CA TRP A 247 -2.15 -4.63 21.01
C TRP A 247 -2.79 -4.45 19.62
N PHE A 248 -2.08 -3.86 18.66
CA PHE A 248 -2.56 -3.75 17.27
C PHE A 248 -2.68 -5.12 16.59
N HIS A 249 -1.70 -6.01 16.78
CA HIS A 249 -1.77 -7.39 16.28
C HIS A 249 -2.89 -8.17 16.93
N PHE A 250 -3.07 -8.02 18.24
CA PHE A 250 -4.13 -8.68 18.97
C PHE A 250 -5.52 -8.24 18.46
N ARG A 251 -5.75 -6.93 18.27
CA ARG A 251 -6.98 -6.41 17.65
C ARG A 251 -7.20 -6.99 16.25
N ALA A 252 -6.17 -7.00 15.40
CA ALA A 252 -6.25 -7.54 14.05
C ALA A 252 -6.60 -9.04 14.06
N HIS A 253 -5.90 -9.82 14.89
CA HIS A 253 -6.15 -11.25 15.04
C HIS A 253 -7.56 -11.56 15.55
N SER A 254 -8.03 -10.86 16.59
CA SER A 254 -9.38 -11.03 17.11
C SER A 254 -10.45 -10.74 16.05
N MET A 255 -10.25 -9.69 15.26
CA MET A 255 -11.15 -9.36 14.16
C MET A 255 -11.11 -10.41 13.05
N LEU A 256 -9.94 -11.02 12.79
CA LEU A 256 -9.83 -12.12 11.83
C LEU A 256 -10.57 -13.37 12.32
N MET A 257 -10.39 -13.77 13.58
CA MET A 257 -11.03 -14.98 14.11
C MET A 257 -12.56 -14.86 14.11
N SER A 258 -13.08 -13.67 14.45
CA SER A 258 -14.52 -13.37 14.45
C SER A 258 -15.11 -13.07 13.06
N PHE A 259 -14.29 -13.03 12.00
CA PHE A 259 -14.78 -12.68 10.67
C PHE A 259 -15.58 -13.84 10.04
N ASP A 260 -16.88 -13.61 9.85
CA ASP A 260 -17.79 -14.55 9.19
C ASP A 260 -17.54 -14.59 7.68
N THR A 261 -17.18 -15.77 7.18
CA THR A 261 -16.96 -16.03 5.75
C THR A 261 -18.21 -16.49 5.02
N ALA A 262 -19.26 -16.91 5.72
CA ALA A 262 -20.54 -17.31 5.13
C ALA A 262 -21.38 -16.09 4.73
N ASN A 263 -21.39 -15.04 5.57
CA ASN A 263 -22.10 -13.78 5.29
C ASN A 263 -21.13 -12.61 5.22
N VAL A 264 -20.41 -12.51 4.09
CA VAL A 264 -19.40 -11.47 3.88
C VAL A 264 -20.04 -10.09 3.82
N SER A 265 -19.82 -9.28 4.86
CA SER A 265 -20.11 -7.85 4.85
C SER A 265 -18.93 -7.07 4.31
N MET A 266 -19.14 -6.27 3.25
CA MET A 266 -18.08 -5.42 2.69
C MET A 266 -17.51 -4.46 3.74
N VAL A 267 -18.34 -3.94 4.65
CA VAL A 267 -17.89 -3.05 5.72
C VAL A 267 -16.95 -3.78 6.69
N ARG A 268 -17.32 -4.99 7.12
CA ARG A 268 -16.46 -5.80 8.00
C ARG A 268 -15.17 -6.21 7.31
N ALA A 269 -15.22 -6.54 6.01
CA ALA A 269 -14.03 -6.87 5.23
C ALA A 269 -13.11 -5.65 5.09
N THR A 270 -13.66 -4.47 4.84
CA THR A 270 -12.89 -3.21 4.83
C THR A 270 -12.20 -2.99 6.17
N ARG A 271 -12.91 -3.11 7.30
CA ARG A 271 -12.28 -2.93 8.62
C ARG A 271 -11.24 -4.00 8.91
N LEU A 272 -11.50 -5.27 8.59
CA LEU A 272 -10.53 -6.36 8.72
C LEU A 272 -9.22 -6.03 8.00
N SER A 273 -9.32 -5.56 6.75
CA SER A 273 -8.18 -5.15 5.95
C SER A 273 -7.42 -3.97 6.59
N VAL A 274 -8.14 -2.93 7.01
CA VAL A 274 -7.55 -1.73 7.63
C VAL A 274 -6.80 -2.09 8.92
N VAL A 275 -7.39 -2.85 9.83
CA VAL A 275 -6.74 -3.17 11.12
C VAL A 275 -5.48 -4.02 10.95
N HIS A 276 -5.45 -4.92 9.95
CA HIS A 276 -4.24 -5.69 9.61
C HIS A 276 -3.18 -4.81 8.96
N SER A 277 -3.58 -3.86 8.11
CA SER A 277 -2.65 -2.92 7.50
C SER A 277 -2.03 -1.96 8.53
N GLU A 278 -2.81 -1.46 9.49
CA GLU A 278 -2.31 -0.65 10.62
C GLU A 278 -1.30 -1.45 11.47
N ALA A 279 -1.62 -2.69 11.85
CA ALA A 279 -0.70 -3.56 12.59
C ALA A 279 0.60 -3.84 11.82
N THR A 280 0.49 -4.08 10.51
CA THR A 280 1.64 -4.31 9.62
C THR A 280 2.57 -3.09 9.55
N LEU A 281 2.01 -1.88 9.44
CA LEU A 281 2.78 -0.63 9.39
C LEU A 281 3.55 -0.38 10.70
N LEU A 282 2.90 -0.53 11.86
CA LEU A 282 3.56 -0.37 13.15
C LEU A 282 4.63 -1.45 13.39
N GLN A 283 4.35 -2.68 12.97
CA GLN A 283 5.30 -3.79 13.06
C GLN A 283 6.56 -3.52 12.24
N ALA A 284 6.42 -3.04 11.00
CA ALA A 284 7.57 -2.72 10.14
C ALA A 284 8.44 -1.63 10.77
N LEU A 285 7.82 -0.57 11.31
CA LEU A 285 8.54 0.50 12.02
C LEU A 285 9.28 -0.04 13.25
N HIS A 286 8.60 -0.81 14.09
CA HIS A 286 9.22 -1.36 15.30
C HIS A 286 10.35 -2.35 14.99
N ALA A 287 10.15 -3.25 14.03
CA ALA A 287 11.15 -4.23 13.62
C ALA A 287 12.41 -3.55 13.07
N PHE A 288 12.24 -2.55 12.20
CA PHE A 288 13.35 -1.79 11.63
C PHE A 288 14.19 -1.11 12.72
N LEU A 289 13.54 -0.40 13.65
CA LEU A 289 14.23 0.30 14.74
C LEU A 289 14.97 -0.66 15.68
N THR A 290 14.33 -1.77 16.04
CA THR A 290 14.93 -2.81 16.89
C THR A 290 16.15 -3.43 16.21
N GLN A 291 16.03 -3.82 14.94
CA GLN A 291 17.14 -4.37 14.16
C GLN A 291 18.31 -3.38 14.06
N LYS A 292 18.03 -2.11 13.75
CA LYS A 292 19.07 -1.10 13.55
C LYS A 292 19.78 -0.68 14.83
N ARG A 293 19.07 -0.71 15.97
CA ARG A 293 19.65 -0.60 17.31
C ARG A 293 20.60 -1.76 17.61
N HIS A 294 20.17 -3.01 17.39
CA HIS A 294 21.03 -4.17 17.60
C HIS A 294 22.28 -4.17 16.72
N GLN A 295 22.19 -3.62 15.51
CA GLN A 295 23.31 -3.47 14.59
C GLN A 295 24.20 -2.25 14.89
N CYS A 296 23.86 -1.42 15.90
CA CYS A 296 24.55 -0.16 16.23
C CYS A 296 24.69 0.80 15.03
N THR A 297 23.73 0.77 14.10
CA THR A 297 23.78 1.55 12.85
C THR A 297 23.05 2.90 12.94
N ILE A 298 22.25 3.08 13.99
CA ILE A 298 21.57 4.35 14.30
C ILE A 298 21.91 4.72 15.73
N THR A 299 21.96 6.03 16.00
CA THR A 299 22.17 6.51 17.38
C THR A 299 20.94 6.24 18.24
N ASP A 300 21.14 6.15 19.56
CA ASP A 300 20.02 5.99 20.50
C ASP A 300 19.06 7.18 20.46
N VAL A 301 19.56 8.38 20.16
CA VAL A 301 18.75 9.58 19.99
C VAL A 301 17.84 9.44 18.77
N THR A 302 18.39 9.00 17.63
CA THR A 302 17.61 8.75 16.39
C THR A 302 16.54 7.68 16.62
N ALA A 303 16.91 6.56 17.24
CA ALA A 303 15.99 5.47 17.52
C ALA A 303 14.86 5.90 18.46
N THR A 304 15.18 6.68 19.49
CA THR A 304 14.19 7.22 20.45
C THR A 304 13.24 8.20 19.77
N SER A 305 13.76 9.11 18.94
CA SER A 305 12.95 10.09 18.22
C SER A 305 11.98 9.42 17.24
N LEU A 306 12.44 8.47 16.43
CA LEU A 306 11.59 7.71 15.51
C LEU A 306 10.57 6.83 16.25
N THR A 307 10.95 6.28 17.41
CA THR A 307 10.02 5.55 18.28
C THR A 307 8.91 6.48 18.76
N ALA A 308 9.22 7.70 19.22
CA ALA A 308 8.23 8.65 19.68
C ALA A 308 7.19 9.01 18.59
N VAL A 309 7.65 9.23 17.36
CA VAL A 309 6.78 9.51 16.21
C VAL A 309 5.91 8.29 15.86
N GLY A 310 6.47 7.08 15.91
CA GLY A 310 5.71 5.83 15.74
C GLY A 310 4.63 5.63 16.82
N LYS A 311 4.93 5.99 18.08
CA LYS A 311 3.95 5.95 19.17
C LYS A 311 2.82 6.94 18.97
N ALA A 312 3.12 8.17 18.54
CA ALA A 312 2.08 9.16 18.26
C ALA A 312 1.11 8.73 17.15
N LEU A 313 1.62 8.05 16.11
CA LEU A 313 0.76 7.39 15.11
C LEU A 313 -0.13 6.32 15.75
N ALA A 314 0.43 5.45 16.58
CA ALA A 314 -0.32 4.40 17.26
C ALA A 314 -1.40 4.97 18.17
N TYR A 315 -1.09 5.98 18.99
CA TYR A 315 -2.07 6.65 19.85
C TYR A 315 -3.19 7.27 19.04
N ARG A 316 -2.88 7.96 17.94
CA ARG A 316 -3.90 8.52 17.04
C ARG A 316 -4.86 7.44 16.53
N TRP A 317 -4.34 6.32 16.03
CA TRP A 317 -5.18 5.22 15.55
C TRP A 317 -5.97 4.52 16.65
N MET A 318 -5.41 4.40 17.87
CA MET A 318 -6.13 3.89 19.03
C MET A 318 -7.29 4.80 19.42
N VAL A 319 -7.09 6.12 19.42
CA VAL A 319 -8.15 7.10 19.74
C VAL A 319 -9.24 7.07 18.67
N ASP A 320 -8.87 7.08 17.38
CA ASP A 320 -9.82 7.06 16.26
C ASP A 320 -10.71 5.80 16.25
N SER A 321 -10.20 4.69 16.80
CA SER A 321 -10.87 3.39 16.82
C SER A 321 -10.98 2.80 18.23
N LEU A 322 -11.11 3.63 19.27
CA LEU A 322 -11.04 3.20 20.66
C LEU A 322 -12.04 2.08 21.01
N HIS A 323 -13.22 2.15 20.40
CA HIS A 323 -14.26 1.14 20.51
C HIS A 323 -13.78 -0.28 20.12
N GLU A 324 -12.90 -0.42 19.13
CA GLU A 324 -12.35 -1.71 18.67
C GLU A 324 -11.38 -2.33 19.68
N PHE A 325 -10.69 -1.48 20.46
CA PHE A 325 -9.79 -1.90 21.53
C PHE A 325 -10.53 -2.18 22.84
N ARG A 326 -11.75 -1.67 23.00
CA ARG A 326 -12.59 -1.90 24.19
C ARG A 326 -13.50 -3.11 24.06
N VAL A 327 -13.54 -3.75 22.91
CA VAL A 327 -14.31 -4.99 22.70
C VAL A 327 -13.89 -5.99 23.78
N ASN A 328 -14.86 -6.58 24.48
CA ASN A 328 -14.62 -7.51 25.59
C ASN A 328 -13.79 -6.94 26.78
N GLY A 329 -13.74 -5.62 26.94
CA GLY A 329 -13.11 -4.97 28.10
C GLY A 329 -11.59 -4.96 28.11
N TRP A 330 -10.92 -5.17 26.96
CA TRP A 330 -9.46 -5.24 26.92
C TRP A 330 -8.79 -3.92 27.35
N LEU A 331 -9.30 -2.79 26.88
CA LEU A 331 -8.97 -1.46 27.39
C LEU A 331 -10.08 -0.94 28.32
N SER A 332 -9.67 -0.44 29.49
CA SER A 332 -10.51 0.31 30.40
C SER A 332 -10.71 1.76 29.93
N SER A 333 -11.58 2.51 30.58
CA SER A 333 -11.68 3.97 30.34
C SER A 333 -10.42 4.71 30.75
N ALA A 334 -9.81 4.32 31.88
CA ALA A 334 -8.54 4.91 32.32
C ALA A 334 -7.42 4.70 31.29
N ASP A 335 -7.32 3.50 30.69
CA ASP A 335 -6.35 3.24 29.61
C ASP A 335 -6.59 4.17 28.41
N GLY A 336 -7.86 4.41 28.06
CA GLY A 336 -8.23 5.33 26.98
C GLY A 336 -7.86 6.78 27.28
N ASP A 337 -8.12 7.24 28.50
CA ASP A 337 -7.79 8.59 28.95
C ASP A 337 -6.26 8.81 28.96
N GLU A 338 -5.49 7.82 29.42
CA GLU A 338 -4.02 7.84 29.40
C GLU A 338 -3.47 7.95 27.97
N ILE A 339 -4.02 7.17 27.02
CA ILE A 339 -3.60 7.24 25.61
C ILE A 339 -3.92 8.62 24.99
N VAL A 340 -5.07 9.21 25.33
CA VAL A 340 -5.42 10.56 24.89
C VAL A 340 -4.47 11.59 25.46
N GLU A 341 -4.11 11.48 26.73
CA GLU A 341 -3.13 12.37 27.39
C GLU A 341 -1.75 12.26 26.73
N LEU A 342 -1.27 11.04 26.49
CA LEU A 342 0.00 10.78 25.78
C LEU A 342 0.04 11.36 24.36
N LEU A 343 -1.10 11.47 23.69
CA LEU A 343 -1.21 12.06 22.35
C LEU A 343 -1.29 13.60 22.39
N THR A 344 -1.95 14.17 23.40
CA THR A 344 -2.33 15.60 23.42
C THR A 344 -1.40 16.48 24.23
N SER A 345 -0.57 15.91 25.11
CA SER A 345 0.31 16.65 26.02
C SER A 345 1.80 16.35 25.80
N PRO A 346 2.36 16.65 24.61
CA PRO A 346 3.78 16.42 24.39
C PRO A 346 4.65 17.44 25.11
N THR A 347 5.83 16.98 25.54
CA THR A 347 6.83 17.86 26.15
C THR A 347 7.48 18.77 25.10
N SER A 348 8.03 19.90 25.55
CA SER A 348 8.77 20.81 24.66
C SER A 348 9.97 20.13 23.98
N GLN A 349 10.59 19.15 24.64
CA GLN A 349 11.68 18.38 24.07
C GLN A 349 11.18 17.48 22.93
N GLN A 350 10.06 16.76 23.14
CA GLN A 350 9.45 15.93 22.10
C GLN A 350 9.09 16.76 20.86
N CYS A 351 8.55 17.96 21.05
CA CYS A 351 8.22 18.85 19.93
C CYS A 351 9.46 19.24 19.10
N GLN A 352 10.61 19.51 19.75
CA GLN A 352 11.86 19.82 19.06
C GLN A 352 12.40 18.62 18.29
N GLU A 353 12.35 17.44 18.91
CA GLU A 353 12.75 16.17 18.27
C GLU A 353 11.89 15.87 17.03
N TRP A 354 10.57 16.12 17.11
CA TRP A 354 9.66 15.92 15.97
C TRP A 354 9.96 16.86 14.80
N MET A 355 10.30 18.12 15.07
CA MET A 355 10.75 19.04 14.03
C MET A 355 12.04 18.53 13.36
N ALA A 356 13.00 18.04 14.16
CA ALA A 356 14.24 17.47 13.64
C ALA A 356 13.99 16.21 12.78
N VAL A 357 13.10 15.33 13.23
CA VAL A 357 12.70 14.12 12.48
C VAL A 357 11.99 14.49 11.17
N THR A 358 11.12 15.50 11.19
CA THR A 358 10.47 16.00 9.97
C THR A 358 11.49 16.58 9.00
N ALA A 359 12.46 17.35 9.50
CA ALA A 359 13.54 17.92 8.70
C ALA A 359 14.46 16.86 8.08
N SER A 360 14.57 15.65 8.67
CA SER A 360 15.41 14.57 8.14
C SER A 360 14.98 14.02 6.78
N TRP A 361 13.79 14.37 6.30
CA TRP A 361 13.34 14.07 4.94
C TRP A 361 14.03 14.90 3.86
N ASP A 362 14.77 15.94 4.29
CA ASP A 362 15.66 16.77 3.47
C ASP A 362 14.96 17.33 2.23
N PHE A 363 13.75 17.86 2.44
CA PHE A 363 13.02 18.54 1.38
C PHE A 363 13.75 19.82 1.00
N MET A 364 14.07 19.93 -0.28
CA MET A 364 14.65 21.14 -0.82
C MET A 364 13.59 22.25 -0.94
N PRO A 365 13.95 23.54 -0.92
CA PRO A 365 12.99 24.65 -1.00
C PRO A 365 12.13 24.68 -2.28
N ASP A 366 12.59 24.02 -3.35
CA ASP A 366 11.86 23.83 -4.61
C ASP A 366 10.87 22.65 -4.54
N GLU A 367 11.11 21.67 -3.66
CA GLU A 367 10.19 20.56 -3.40
C GLU A 367 9.07 20.95 -2.41
N VAL A 368 9.44 21.69 -1.36
CA VAL A 368 8.51 22.21 -0.36
C VAL A 368 8.86 23.70 -0.17
N PRO A 369 7.97 24.64 -0.57
CA PRO A 369 8.24 26.06 -0.46
C PRO A 369 8.71 26.44 0.94
N SER A 370 9.79 27.23 1.01
CA SER A 370 10.39 27.65 2.27
C SER A 370 9.34 28.32 3.15
N MET A 371 9.05 27.67 4.28
CA MET A 371 8.08 28.14 5.25
C MET A 371 8.48 29.55 5.69
N ASN A 372 7.61 30.55 5.48
CA ASN A 372 7.67 31.74 6.32
C ASN A 372 7.69 31.26 7.77
N ARG A 373 8.67 31.71 8.56
CA ARG A 373 9.06 31.29 9.92
C ARG A 373 7.95 31.44 10.98
N GLY A 374 6.76 30.91 10.73
CA GLY A 374 5.53 31.09 11.49
C GLY A 374 5.03 29.82 12.17
N LEU A 375 5.68 28.66 12.00
CA LEU A 375 5.41 27.45 12.78
C LEU A 375 6.04 27.50 14.19
N ARG A 376 6.34 28.70 14.71
CA ARG A 376 6.42 28.89 16.15
C ARG A 376 4.99 28.88 16.72
N GLY A 377 4.52 27.69 17.07
CA GLY A 377 3.53 27.53 18.13
C GLY A 377 2.08 27.41 17.71
N LYS A 378 1.73 26.38 16.93
CA LYS A 378 0.43 25.70 17.10
C LYS A 378 0.63 24.19 17.06
N LEU A 379 0.50 23.60 18.25
CA LEU A 379 0.41 22.16 18.53
C LEU A 379 -0.85 21.58 17.91
#